data_AF-A0A840IAV2-F1
#
_entry.id   AF-A0A840IAV2-F1
#
_cell.length_a   1.000
_cell.length_b   1.000
_cell.length_c   1.000
_cell.angle_alpha   90.00
_cell.angle_beta   90.00
_cell.angle_gamma   90.00
#
_symmetry.space_group_name_H-M   'P 1'
#
loop_
_entity.id
_entity.type
_entity.pdbx_description
1 polymer ?
#
loop_
_entity_poly.entity_id
_entity_poly.type
_entity_poly.pdbx_seq_one_letter_code
_entity_poly.pdbx_strand_id
1 'polypeptide(L)'
;MSGPAVFLRLAPGEVPAAALRELRAGLEEEGVPCRVLPSGPPAPVAAPGAASPVCEAPASAPADAALLAHAAACASPVSVGLGLSADGACLHLPQLPPGAPLLSVSLHDPDPERLRALGHNAARLVAGVPLKELP
;
A
#
# COMPACT_ATOMS: atom_id res chain seq x y z
N MET A 1 13.93 -4.79 21.48
CA MET A 1 12.85 -5.34 20.62
C MET A 1 12.43 -4.22 19.67
N SER A 2 12.37 -4.45 18.35
CA SER A 2 11.95 -3.39 17.43
C SER A 2 10.42 -3.22 17.55
N GLY A 3 9.94 -2.00 17.83
CA GLY A 3 8.52 -1.71 18.08
C GLY A 3 7.60 -2.03 16.89
N PRO A 4 6.27 -2.07 17.10
CA PRO A 4 5.29 -2.34 16.04
C PRO A 4 5.44 -1.30 14.92
N ALA A 5 5.40 -1.73 13.65
CA ALA A 5 5.63 -0.87 12.49
C ALA A 5 4.81 -1.30 11.27
N VAL A 6 4.38 -0.31 10.47
CA VAL A 6 3.78 -0.56 9.15
C VAL A 6 4.87 -1.05 8.21
N PHE A 7 4.59 -2.11 7.45
CA PHE A 7 5.52 -2.60 6.45
C PHE A 7 5.19 -2.01 5.09
N LEU A 8 6.22 -1.55 4.38
CA LEU A 8 6.12 -1.01 3.02
C LEU A 8 6.99 -1.88 2.12
N ARG A 9 6.37 -2.56 1.15
CA ARG A 9 7.09 -3.37 0.15
C ARG A 9 7.28 -2.60 -1.15
N LEU A 10 8.50 -2.65 -1.68
CA LEU A 10 8.85 -2.08 -2.98
C LEU A 10 8.78 -3.14 -4.06
N ALA A 11 8.30 -2.78 -5.25
CA ALA A 11 8.41 -3.61 -6.44
C ALA A 11 9.89 -3.81 -6.82
N PRO A 12 10.23 -4.92 -7.50
CA PRO A 12 11.56 -5.07 -8.05
C PRO A 12 11.80 -4.00 -9.13
N GLY A 13 13.01 -3.42 -9.14
CA GLY A 13 13.39 -2.36 -10.07
C GLY A 13 13.40 -0.97 -9.44
N GLU A 14 13.44 0.07 -10.28
CA GLU A 14 13.48 1.46 -9.83
C GLU A 14 12.07 1.91 -9.44
N VAL A 15 11.91 2.31 -8.18
CA VAL A 15 10.70 2.95 -7.66
C VAL A 15 10.94 4.44 -7.48
N PRO A 16 9.95 5.31 -7.71
CA PRO A 16 10.14 6.75 -7.55
C PRO A 16 10.50 7.12 -6.10
N ALA A 17 11.73 7.61 -5.88
CA ALA A 17 12.22 7.97 -4.54
C ALA A 17 11.37 9.06 -3.88
N ALA A 18 10.79 9.98 -4.68
CA ALA A 18 9.85 10.98 -4.20
C ALA A 18 8.58 10.33 -3.63
N ALA A 19 8.01 9.33 -4.31
CA ALA A 19 6.82 8.65 -3.82
C ALA A 19 7.08 7.90 -2.52
N LEU A 20 8.22 7.21 -2.42
CA LEU A 20 8.63 6.57 -1.18
C LEU A 20 8.79 7.59 -0.03
N ARG A 21 9.36 8.76 -0.33
CA ARG A 21 9.54 9.82 0.67
C ARG A 21 8.20 10.33 1.20
N GLU A 22 7.24 10.64 0.34
CA GLU A 22 5.94 11.18 0.78
C GLU A 22 5.12 10.15 1.58
N LEU A 23 5.11 8.88 1.17
CA LEU A 23 4.46 7.81 1.95
C LEU A 23 5.03 7.69 3.37
N ARG A 24 6.36 7.77 3.48
CA ARG A 24 7.05 7.71 4.77
C ARG A 24 6.78 8.95 5.62
N ALA A 25 6.78 10.13 5.00
CA ALA A 25 6.47 11.38 5.70
C ALA A 25 5.05 11.35 6.28
N GLY A 26 4.06 10.84 5.55
CA GLY A 26 2.69 10.71 6.07
C GLY A 26 2.58 9.77 7.30
N LEU A 27 3.35 8.67 7.33
CA LEU A 27 3.42 7.81 8.51
C LEU A 27 4.15 8.49 9.68
N GLU A 28 5.27 9.14 9.39
CA GLU A 28 6.14 9.81 10.38
C GLU A 28 5.44 10.98 11.08
N GLU A 29 4.68 11.79 10.34
CA GLU A 29 3.90 12.91 10.90
C GLU A 29 2.88 12.46 11.96
N GLU A 30 2.37 11.24 11.85
CA GLU A 30 1.43 10.63 12.81
C GLU A 30 2.18 9.77 13.86
N GLY A 31 3.52 9.80 13.87
CA GLY A 31 4.37 9.07 14.81
C GLY A 31 4.38 7.55 14.59
N VAL A 32 3.91 7.05 13.44
CA VAL A 32 3.84 5.62 13.13
C VAL A 32 5.12 5.17 12.42
N PRO A 33 5.91 4.25 13.01
CA PRO A 33 7.14 3.80 12.37
C PRO A 33 6.84 2.96 11.12
N CYS A 34 7.67 3.15 10.09
CA CYS A 34 7.63 2.39 8.85
C CYS A 34 8.88 1.52 8.71
N ARG A 35 8.72 0.31 8.18
CA ARG A 35 9.85 -0.53 7.74
C ARG A 35 9.71 -0.82 6.26
N VAL A 36 10.71 -0.38 5.50
CA VAL A 36 10.81 -0.67 4.07
C VAL A 36 11.40 -2.05 3.88
N LEU A 37 10.70 -2.89 3.13
CA LEU A 37 11.12 -4.24 2.78
C LEU A 37 11.31 -4.31 1.26
N PRO A 38 12.38 -4.94 0.76
CA PRO A 38 12.47 -5.24 -0.66
C PRO A 38 11.32 -6.17 -1.09
N SER A 39 11.08 -6.29 -2.40
CA SER A 39 10.24 -7.34 -2.95
C SER A 39 10.80 -8.69 -2.49
N GLY A 40 10.19 -9.29 -1.47
CA GLY A 40 10.36 -10.73 -1.23
C GLY A 40 9.64 -11.50 -2.33
N PRO A 41 9.84 -12.83 -2.42
CA PRO A 41 8.97 -13.62 -3.28
C PRO A 41 7.51 -13.30 -2.92
N PRO A 42 6.62 -13.05 -3.91
CA PRO A 42 5.21 -12.87 -3.61
C PRO A 42 4.76 -14.09 -2.80
N ALA A 43 3.99 -13.86 -1.74
CA ALA A 43 3.31 -14.97 -1.08
C ALA A 43 2.59 -15.78 -2.19
N PRO A 44 2.64 -17.12 -2.16
CA PRO A 44 2.06 -17.93 -3.22
C PRO A 44 0.60 -17.50 -3.41
N VAL A 45 0.37 -16.77 -4.50
CA VAL A 45 -0.96 -16.31 -4.84
C VAL A 45 -1.74 -17.57 -5.19
N ALA A 46 -2.83 -17.83 -4.48
CA ALA A 46 -3.83 -18.76 -4.99
C ALA A 46 -4.20 -18.25 -6.39
N ALA A 47 -4.06 -19.12 -7.39
CA ALA A 47 -4.29 -18.76 -8.79
C ALA A 47 -5.61 -18.00 -8.94
N PRO A 48 -5.70 -16.97 -9.80
CA PRO A 48 -6.94 -16.26 -10.02
C PRO A 48 -7.99 -17.24 -10.57
N GLY A 49 -8.94 -17.61 -9.73
CA GLY A 49 -10.15 -18.30 -10.14
C GLY A 49 -11.02 -17.32 -10.93
N ALA A 50 -11.07 -17.53 -12.24
CA ALA A 50 -12.06 -17.09 -13.22
C ALA A 50 -12.66 -15.67 -13.07
N ALA A 51 -12.33 -14.83 -14.04
CA ALA A 51 -13.12 -13.65 -14.37
C ALA A 51 -14.61 -13.99 -14.53
N SER A 52 -15.48 -13.23 -13.87
CA SER A 52 -16.88 -13.05 -14.28
C SER A 52 -17.03 -11.63 -14.84
N PRO A 53 -17.65 -11.45 -16.01
CA PRO A 53 -17.82 -10.14 -16.60
C PRO A 53 -19.09 -9.51 -16.05
N VAL A 54 -18.99 -8.39 -15.32
CA VAL A 54 -19.91 -7.26 -15.44
C VAL A 54 -19.48 -6.10 -14.53
N CYS A 55 -19.72 -4.90 -15.07
CA CYS A 55 -19.74 -3.58 -14.44
C CYS A 55 -18.36 -2.96 -14.16
N GLU A 56 -18.18 -1.79 -14.79
CA GLU A 56 -17.04 -0.87 -14.79
C GLU A 56 -16.16 -0.97 -13.53
N ALA A 57 -14.95 -1.50 -13.72
CA ALA A 57 -13.96 -1.61 -12.67
C ALA A 57 -13.47 -0.21 -12.26
N PRO A 58 -13.30 0.11 -10.96
CA PRO A 58 -12.63 1.33 -10.57
C PRO A 58 -11.21 1.28 -11.17
N ALA A 59 -10.72 2.44 -11.65
CA ALA A 59 -9.43 2.61 -12.31
C ALA A 59 -8.38 1.63 -11.74
N SER A 60 -7.94 0.70 -12.59
CA SER A 60 -7.19 -0.48 -12.16
C SER A 60 -5.99 -0.06 -11.31
N ALA A 61 -6.06 -0.35 -10.00
CA ALA A 61 -4.93 -0.18 -9.12
C ALA A 61 -3.73 -0.93 -9.73
N PRO A 62 -2.50 -0.41 -9.61
CA PRO A 62 -1.35 -1.07 -10.18
C PRO A 62 -1.23 -2.44 -9.52
N ALA A 63 -1.47 -3.50 -10.31
CA ALA A 63 -1.70 -4.84 -9.80
C ALA A 63 -0.54 -5.31 -8.92
N ASP A 64 0.69 -4.92 -9.29
CA ASP A 64 1.89 -5.21 -8.52
C ASP A 64 1.90 -4.49 -7.16
N ALA A 65 1.55 -3.21 -7.11
CA ALA A 65 1.48 -2.46 -5.86
C ALA A 65 0.43 -3.03 -4.91
N ALA A 66 -0.72 -3.46 -5.43
CA ALA A 66 -1.79 -4.06 -4.63
C ALA A 66 -1.33 -5.37 -3.98
N LEU A 67 -0.72 -6.27 -4.77
CA LEU A 67 -0.20 -7.55 -4.28
C LEU A 67 0.94 -7.35 -3.26
N LEU A 68 1.83 -6.39 -3.51
CA LEU A 68 2.90 -6.02 -2.58
C LEU A 68 2.33 -5.46 -1.27
N ALA A 69 1.32 -4.60 -1.34
CA ALA A 69 0.67 -4.02 -0.17
C ALA A 69 -0.03 -5.10 0.67
N HIS A 70 -0.73 -6.04 0.03
CA HIS A 70 -1.34 -7.18 0.70
C HIS A 70 -0.29 -8.04 1.42
N ALA A 71 0.79 -8.41 0.71
CA ALA A 71 1.89 -9.18 1.29
C ALA A 71 2.59 -8.42 2.43
N ALA A 72 2.66 -7.10 2.37
CA ALA A 72 3.17 -6.26 3.46
C ALA A 72 2.21 -6.28 4.66
N ALA A 73 0.91 -6.20 4.42
CA ALA A 73 -0.11 -6.17 5.46
C ALA A 73 -0.15 -7.51 6.23
N CYS A 74 -0.11 -8.63 5.51
CA CYS A 74 -0.06 -9.97 6.11
C CYS A 74 1.19 -10.22 6.96
N ALA A 75 2.32 -9.59 6.62
CA ALA A 75 3.56 -9.72 7.36
C ALA A 75 3.72 -8.67 8.49
N SER A 76 2.95 -7.57 8.43
CA SER A 76 3.06 -6.48 9.39
C SER A 76 2.45 -6.86 10.73
N PRO A 77 3.14 -6.58 11.86
CA PRO A 77 2.59 -6.81 13.20
C PRO A 77 1.35 -5.96 13.51
N VAL A 78 1.09 -4.90 12.73
CA VAL A 78 -0.07 -4.02 12.90
C VAL A 78 -1.18 -4.26 11.86
N SER A 79 -1.07 -5.34 11.07
CA SER A 79 -2.07 -5.69 10.03
C SER A 79 -2.35 -4.59 9.02
N VAL A 80 -1.41 -3.66 8.80
CA VAL A 80 -1.48 -2.58 7.81
C VAL A 80 -0.25 -2.69 6.92
N GLY A 81 -0.45 -2.64 5.60
CA GLY A 81 0.63 -2.76 4.63
C GLY A 81 0.55 -1.74 3.52
N LEU A 82 1.72 -1.29 3.08
CA LEU A 82 1.88 -0.45 1.89
C LEU A 82 2.66 -1.20 0.80
N GLY A 83 2.30 -0.95 -0.44
CA GLY A 83 3.01 -1.44 -1.62
C GLY A 83 3.31 -0.28 -2.55
N LEU A 84 4.52 -0.23 -3.09
CA LEU A 84 4.96 0.80 -4.03
C LEU A 84 5.57 0.14 -5.26
N SER A 85 5.06 0.51 -6.43
CA SER A 85 5.57 0.13 -7.75
C SER A 85 5.94 1.36 -8.56
N ALA A 86 6.41 1.18 -9.80
CA ALA A 86 6.61 2.29 -10.73
C ALA A 86 5.29 2.98 -11.10
N ASP A 87 4.18 2.22 -11.15
CA ASP A 87 2.88 2.69 -11.65
C ASP A 87 1.98 3.26 -10.55
N GLY A 88 2.27 2.96 -9.28
CA GLY A 88 1.52 3.50 -8.16
C GLY A 88 1.81 2.90 -6.79
N ALA A 89 1.10 3.43 -5.80
CA ALA A 89 1.15 3.04 -4.40
C ALA A 89 -0.22 2.54 -3.91
N CYS A 90 -0.22 1.56 -3.01
CA CYS A 90 -1.44 0.97 -2.45
C CYS A 90 -1.33 0.79 -0.95
N LEU A 91 -2.47 0.97 -0.26
CA LEU A 91 -2.68 0.64 1.16
C LEU A 91 -3.61 -0.57 1.26
N HIS A 92 -3.25 -1.53 2.11
CA HIS A 92 -3.94 -2.82 2.20
C HIS A 92 -4.08 -3.31 3.65
N LEU A 93 -5.02 -4.25 3.83
CA LEU A 93 -5.36 -4.95 5.06
C LEU A 93 -5.49 -6.46 4.77
N PRO A 94 -5.01 -7.38 5.63
CA PRO A 94 -5.02 -8.83 5.37
C PRO A 94 -6.40 -9.42 5.05
N GLN A 95 -7.47 -8.78 5.53
CA GLN A 95 -8.84 -9.25 5.36
C GLN A 95 -9.41 -8.99 3.96
N LEU A 96 -8.78 -8.12 3.17
CA LEU A 96 -9.21 -7.80 1.81
C LEU A 96 -8.61 -8.77 0.79
N PRO A 97 -9.27 -9.00 -0.36
CA PRO A 97 -8.67 -9.77 -1.45
C PRO A 97 -7.33 -9.16 -1.93
N PRO A 98 -6.34 -9.98 -2.34
CA PRO A 98 -5.00 -9.48 -2.70
C PRO A 98 -4.99 -8.40 -3.80
N GLY A 99 -5.90 -8.48 -4.77
CA GLY A 99 -6.03 -7.51 -5.87
C GLY A 99 -6.94 -6.32 -5.58
N ALA A 100 -7.52 -6.24 -4.37
CA ALA A 100 -8.46 -5.20 -3.97
C ALA A 100 -7.88 -4.40 -2.79
N PRO A 101 -6.97 -3.45 -3.05
CA PRO A 101 -6.41 -2.60 -2.00
C PRO A 101 -7.49 -1.70 -1.40
N LEU A 102 -7.28 -1.26 -0.16
CA LEU A 102 -8.18 -0.35 0.53
C LEU A 102 -8.16 1.05 -0.10
N LEU A 103 -6.96 1.55 -0.41
CA LEU A 103 -6.73 2.81 -1.12
C LEU A 103 -5.61 2.62 -2.13
N SER A 104 -5.67 3.36 -3.24
CA SER A 104 -4.62 3.37 -4.26
C SER A 104 -4.37 4.78 -4.80
N VAL A 105 -3.12 5.06 -5.17
CA VAL A 105 -2.68 6.30 -5.82
C VAL A 105 -1.87 5.92 -7.05
N SER A 106 -2.24 6.47 -8.20
CA SER A 106 -1.49 6.29 -9.46
C SER A 106 -0.27 7.23 -9.48
N LEU A 107 0.84 6.76 -10.07
CA LEU A 107 2.05 7.54 -10.30
C LEU A 107 2.20 7.99 -11.76
N HIS A 108 1.17 7.79 -12.59
CA HIS A 108 1.13 8.33 -13.96
C HIS A 108 1.07 9.87 -13.96
N ASP A 109 0.45 10.45 -12.94
CA ASP A 109 0.46 11.88 -12.63
C ASP A 109 0.68 12.05 -11.11
N PRO A 110 1.95 11.99 -10.68
CA PRO A 110 2.27 11.80 -9.26
C PRO A 110 2.03 13.10 -8.48
N ASP A 111 0.98 13.10 -7.66
CA ASP A 111 0.73 14.15 -6.69
C ASP A 111 1.38 13.80 -5.33
N PRO A 112 2.39 14.58 -4.88
CA PRO A 112 3.02 14.38 -3.58
C PRO A 112 2.04 14.40 -2.40
N GLU A 113 0.99 15.24 -2.45
CA GLU A 113 0.03 15.36 -1.36
C GLU A 113 -0.83 14.11 -1.23
N ARG A 114 -1.23 13.50 -2.34
CA ARG A 114 -1.99 12.24 -2.35
C ARG A 114 -1.18 11.09 -1.77
N LEU A 115 0.12 11.05 -2.06
CA LEU A 115 1.04 10.04 -1.52
C LEU A 115 1.28 10.26 -0.02
N ARG A 116 1.44 11.50 0.41
CA ARG A 116 1.50 11.87 1.84
C ARG A 116 0.22 11.46 2.57
N ALA A 117 -0.94 11.79 2.00
CA ALA A 117 -2.25 11.43 2.55
C ALA A 117 -2.46 9.91 2.62
N LEU A 118 -1.94 9.15 1.65
CA LEU A 118 -1.94 7.69 1.71
C LEU A 118 -1.13 7.17 2.93
N GLY A 119 0.01 7.80 3.22
CA GLY A 119 0.81 7.55 4.43
C GLY A 119 0.06 7.88 5.72
N HIS A 120 -0.60 9.05 5.79
CA HIS A 120 -1.45 9.42 6.93
C HIS A 120 -2.57 8.41 7.15
N ASN A 121 -3.24 7.97 6.08
CA ASN A 121 -4.31 6.99 6.17
C ASN A 121 -3.84 5.63 6.67
N ALA A 122 -2.63 5.20 6.28
CA ALA A 122 -2.01 4.01 6.85
C ALA A 122 -1.80 4.14 8.37
N ALA A 123 -1.31 5.29 8.84
CA ALA A 123 -1.15 5.56 10.26
C ALA A 123 -2.49 5.60 11.02
N ARG A 124 -3.51 6.22 10.42
CA ARG A 124 -4.86 6.32 11.00
C ARG A 124 -5.52 4.96 11.18
N LEU A 125 -5.28 4.00 10.28
CA LEU A 125 -5.71 2.61 10.47
C LEU A 125 -5.05 1.97 11.69
N VAL A 126 -3.73 2.16 11.86
CA VAL A 126 -3.01 1.64 13.04
C VAL A 126 -3.57 2.24 14.34
N ALA A 127 -3.93 3.52 14.33
CA ALA A 127 -4.54 4.21 15.46
C ALA A 127 -6.04 3.92 15.66
N GLY A 128 -6.69 3.23 14.71
CA GLY A 128 -8.12 2.93 14.78
C GLY A 128 -9.03 4.15 14.60
N VAL A 129 -8.57 5.18 13.89
CA VAL A 129 -9.34 6.41 13.63
C VAL A 129 -9.82 6.48 12.17
N PRO A 130 -10.90 7.23 11.86
CA PRO A 130 -11.51 7.26 10.52
C PRO A 130 -10.52 7.68 9.43
N LEU A 131 -10.66 7.22 8.18
CA LEU A 131 -9.79 7.67 7.08
C LEU A 131 -10.08 9.11 6.65
N LYS A 132 -9.06 9.79 6.11
CA LYS A 132 -9.19 11.06 5.37
C LYS A 132 -9.45 10.75 3.90
N GLU A 133 -10.17 11.63 3.22
CA GLU A 133 -10.25 11.60 1.75
C GLU A 133 -8.86 11.87 1.15
N LEU A 134 -8.57 11.23 0.02
CA LEU A 134 -7.38 11.56 -0.75
C LEU A 134 -7.70 12.81 -1.58
N PRO A 135 -6.84 13.84 -1.55
CA PRO A 135 -7.04 15.04 -2.35
C PRO A 135 -7.02 14.75 -3.86
#